data_AF-A0A2A6FU50-F1
#
_entry.id   AF-A0A2A6FU50-F1
#
_cell.length_a   1.000
_cell.length_b   1.000
_cell.length_c   1.000
_cell.angle_alpha   90.00
_cell.angle_beta   90.00
_cell.angle_gamma   90.00
#
_symmetry.space_group_name_H-M   'P 1'
#
loop_
_entity.id
_entity.type
_entity.pdbx_description
1 polymer ?
#
loop_
_entity_poly.entity_id
_entity_poly.type
_entity_poly.pdbx_seq_one_letter_code
_entity_poly.pdbx_strand_id
1 'polypeptide(L)'
;MARSVGARTKKLRRPAVTSGWLWGVLVVVVSGLAAFRFPVVLGHLRAIVDPVRVAEIGDESLLNTALTVGVVTGIVVFAVGFVVCAFIGGFLERRFAPRGIGKPDGMRIGVAFAVIAVIALPLQLGALLFQLPAVPRTPLSYGWIALVVLVVPYFFRARDGGARGCIGPYAIAAIFGVFLCIQ
;
A
#
# COMPACT_ATOMS: atom_id res chain seq x y z
N MET A 1 19.46 39.20 -40.91
CA MET A 1 20.10 37.98 -40.39
C MET A 1 19.28 37.45 -39.22
N ALA A 2 18.44 36.45 -39.48
CA ALA A 2 17.62 35.81 -38.46
C ALA A 2 18.46 34.78 -37.68
N ARG A 3 18.60 34.95 -36.35
CA ARG A 3 19.14 33.90 -35.47
C ARG A 3 17.99 33.16 -34.81
N SER A 4 17.68 32.00 -35.38
CA SER A 4 16.92 30.93 -34.74
C SER A 4 17.73 30.37 -33.55
N VAL A 5 17.40 30.78 -32.32
CA VAL A 5 17.87 30.07 -31.12
C VAL A 5 16.71 29.20 -30.68
N GLY A 6 16.75 27.94 -31.13
CA GLY A 6 15.82 26.90 -30.72
C GLY A 6 15.78 26.81 -29.20
N ALA A 7 14.66 27.24 -28.63
CA ALA A 7 14.30 26.98 -27.25
C ALA A 7 14.21 25.45 -27.09
N ARG A 8 15.33 24.84 -26.70
CA ARG A 8 15.37 23.47 -26.20
C ARG A 8 14.46 23.45 -24.98
N THR A 9 13.20 23.07 -25.19
CA THR A 9 12.28 22.64 -24.14
C THR A 9 12.88 21.38 -23.51
N LYS A 10 13.89 21.55 -22.65
CA LYS A 10 14.19 20.61 -21.59
C LYS A 10 12.90 20.56 -20.79
N LYS A 11 12.04 19.58 -21.08
CA LYS A 11 10.96 19.18 -20.17
C LYS A 11 11.64 19.04 -18.82
N LEU A 12 11.39 19.99 -17.93
CA LEU A 12 11.72 19.91 -16.51
C LEU A 12 10.95 18.70 -15.98
N ARG A 13 11.45 17.49 -16.26
CA ARG A 13 11.03 16.28 -15.57
C ARG A 13 11.42 16.56 -14.12
N ARG A 14 10.44 17.00 -13.34
CA ARG A 14 10.58 17.05 -11.88
C ARG A 14 11.11 15.67 -11.48
N PRO A 15 12.28 15.58 -10.83
CA PRO A 15 12.86 14.30 -10.50
C PRO A 15 11.86 13.50 -9.67
N ALA A 16 11.72 12.21 -9.97
CA ALA A 16 10.87 11.33 -9.16
C ALA A 16 11.37 11.35 -7.71
N VAL A 17 10.43 11.56 -6.79
CA VAL A 17 10.72 11.76 -5.36
C VAL A 17 11.05 10.44 -4.68
N THR A 18 10.33 9.38 -5.03
CA THR A 18 10.63 7.99 -4.64
C THR A 18 11.15 7.22 -5.84
N SER A 19 12.17 6.37 -5.64
CA SER A 19 12.66 5.49 -6.71
C SER A 19 11.61 4.43 -7.08
N GLY A 20 11.46 4.12 -8.37
CA GLY A 20 10.50 3.11 -8.83
C GLY A 20 10.79 1.71 -8.26
N TRP A 21 12.07 1.41 -8.03
CA TRP A 21 12.50 0.17 -7.38
C TRP A 21 11.92 0.02 -5.97
N LEU A 22 11.91 1.08 -5.16
CA LEU A 22 11.34 1.03 -3.81
C LEU A 22 9.85 0.71 -3.83
N TRP A 23 9.10 1.30 -4.76
CA TRP A 23 7.69 0.95 -4.97
C TRP A 23 7.51 -0.51 -5.36
N GLY A 24 8.35 -1.03 -6.26
CA GLY A 24 8.34 -2.44 -6.63
C GLY A 24 8.60 -3.37 -5.43
N VAL A 25 9.63 -3.07 -4.64
CA VAL A 25 9.95 -3.83 -3.42
C VAL A 25 8.79 -3.79 -2.43
N LEU A 26 8.18 -2.62 -2.20
CA LEU A 26 7.07 -2.50 -1.27
C LEU A 26 5.86 -3.33 -1.70
N VAL A 27 5.52 -3.31 -3.00
CA VAL A 27 4.46 -4.16 -3.56
C VAL A 27 4.76 -5.63 -3.34
N VAL A 28 5.96 -6.08 -3.71
CA VAL A 28 6.35 -7.49 -3.57
C VAL A 28 6.33 -7.93 -2.10
N VAL A 29 6.86 -7.12 -1.19
CA VAL A 29 6.90 -7.46 0.25
C VAL A 29 5.49 -7.51 0.84
N VAL A 30 4.65 -6.50 0.60
CA VAL A 30 3.30 -6.43 1.17
C VAL A 30 2.39 -7.51 0.59
N SER A 31 2.42 -7.73 -0.73
CA SER A 31 1.68 -8.83 -1.37
C SER A 31 2.22 -10.20 -0.94
N GLY A 32 3.53 -10.34 -0.76
CA GLY A 32 4.14 -11.55 -0.24
C GLY A 32 3.66 -11.87 1.18
N LEU A 33 3.66 -10.88 2.08
CA LEU A 33 3.11 -11.03 3.44
C LEU A 33 1.64 -11.47 3.43
N ALA A 34 0.83 -10.91 2.53
CA ALA A 34 -0.56 -11.34 2.36
C ALA A 34 -0.65 -12.80 1.85
N ALA A 35 0.20 -13.19 0.90
CA ALA A 35 0.24 -14.56 0.40
C ALA A 35 0.69 -15.58 1.46
N PHE A 36 1.62 -15.22 2.34
CA PHE A 36 2.04 -16.08 3.46
C PHE A 36 0.91 -16.35 4.47
N ARG A 37 -0.13 -15.51 4.51
CA ARG A 37 -1.30 -15.71 5.36
C ARG A 37 -2.34 -16.66 4.74
N PHE A 38 -2.14 -17.12 3.51
CA PHE A 38 -3.01 -18.07 2.82
C PHE A 38 -3.51 -19.26 3.67
N PRO A 39 -2.63 -20.04 4.35
CA PRO A 39 -3.08 -21.20 5.12
C PRO A 39 -4.00 -20.82 6.29
N VAL A 40 -3.75 -19.67 6.91
CA VAL A 40 -4.56 -19.14 8.02
C VAL A 40 -5.95 -18.75 7.55
N VAL A 41 -6.04 -18.04 6.43
CA VAL A 41 -7.32 -17.62 5.83
C VAL A 41 -8.14 -18.83 5.43
N LEU A 42 -7.51 -19.84 4.82
CA LEU A 42 -8.18 -21.05 4.40
C LEU A 42 -8.72 -21.86 5.59
N GLY A 43 -7.94 -21.96 6.68
CA GLY A 43 -8.38 -22.58 7.92
C GLY A 43 -9.57 -21.85 8.55
N HIS A 44 -9.54 -20.52 8.57
CA HIS A 44 -10.63 -19.71 9.11
C HIS A 44 -11.92 -19.84 8.28
N LEU A 45 -11.82 -19.81 6.94
CA LEU A 45 -12.99 -19.99 6.08
C LEU A 45 -13.61 -21.37 6.27
N ARG A 46 -12.81 -22.44 6.33
CA ARG A 46 -13.31 -23.79 6.63
C ARG A 46 -14.08 -23.86 7.94
N ALA A 47 -13.67 -23.11 8.96
CA ALA A 47 -14.34 -23.09 10.26
C ALA A 47 -15.67 -22.31 10.28
N ILE A 48 -15.92 -21.44 9.29
CA ILE A 48 -17.12 -20.58 9.23
C ILE A 48 -18.12 -21.06 8.16
N VAL A 49 -17.67 -21.86 7.19
CA VAL A 49 -18.59 -22.43 6.18
C VAL A 49 -19.68 -23.23 6.88
N ASP A 50 -20.92 -22.84 6.62
CA ASP A 50 -22.10 -23.47 7.18
C ASP A 50 -22.14 -24.97 6.82
N PRO A 51 -22.24 -25.88 7.81
CA PRO A 51 -22.34 -27.32 7.55
C PRO A 51 -23.49 -27.69 6.60
N VAL A 52 -24.55 -26.87 6.53
CA VAL A 52 -25.66 -27.07 5.57
C VAL A 52 -25.18 -26.91 4.13
N ARG A 53 -24.33 -25.93 3.84
CA ARG A 53 -23.76 -25.74 2.48
C ARG A 53 -22.72 -26.79 2.12
N VAL A 54 -22.00 -27.32 3.11
CA VAL A 54 -21.08 -28.46 2.91
C VAL A 54 -21.87 -29.70 2.49
N ALA A 55 -23.01 -29.95 3.15
CA ALA A 55 -23.90 -31.06 2.84
C ALA A 55 -24.55 -30.94 1.44
N GLU A 56 -24.89 -29.72 0.99
CA GLU A 56 -25.44 -29.48 -0.35
C GLU A 56 -24.42 -29.73 -1.49
N ILE A 57 -23.14 -29.46 -1.27
CA ILE A 57 -22.08 -29.69 -2.27
C ILE A 57 -21.79 -31.19 -2.42
N GLY A 58 -21.93 -31.96 -1.33
CA GLY A 58 -21.78 -33.43 -1.34
C GLY A 58 -20.36 -33.95 -1.64
N ASP A 59 -19.42 -33.07 -1.97
CA ASP A 59 -18.04 -33.39 -2.34
C ASP A 59 -17.06 -32.40 -1.68
N GLU A 60 -16.27 -32.90 -0.73
CA GLU A 60 -15.26 -32.11 -0.01
C GLU A 60 -14.15 -31.58 -0.92
N SER A 61 -13.87 -32.26 -2.04
CA SER A 61 -12.84 -31.83 -3.00
C SER A 61 -13.27 -30.56 -3.74
N LEU A 62 -14.54 -30.48 -4.13
CA LEU A 62 -15.13 -29.30 -4.75
C LEU A 62 -15.17 -28.11 -3.78
N LEU A 63 -15.56 -28.35 -2.52
CA LEU A 63 -15.54 -27.32 -1.48
C LEU A 63 -14.12 -26.77 -1.25
N ASN A 64 -13.12 -27.65 -1.11
CA ASN A 64 -11.73 -27.22 -0.91
C ASN A 64 -11.17 -26.44 -2.10
N THR A 65 -11.55 -26.83 -3.31
CA THR A 65 -11.16 -26.12 -4.53
C THR A 65 -11.81 -24.73 -4.56
N ALA A 66 -13.10 -24.64 -4.28
CA ALA A 66 -13.83 -23.37 -4.25
C ALA A 66 -13.25 -22.40 -3.20
N LEU A 67 -12.94 -22.88 -1.99
CA LEU A 67 -12.30 -22.09 -0.95
C LEU A 67 -10.90 -21.61 -1.38
N THR A 68 -10.10 -22.50 -1.96
CA THR A 68 -8.76 -22.17 -2.45
C THR A 68 -8.82 -21.08 -3.53
N VAL A 69 -9.69 -21.24 -4.53
CA VAL A 69 -9.91 -20.25 -5.59
C VAL A 69 -10.37 -18.92 -5.01
N GLY A 70 -11.26 -18.94 -4.01
CA GLY A 70 -11.71 -17.74 -3.31
C GLY A 70 -10.56 -16.98 -2.63
N VAL A 71 -9.71 -17.68 -1.87
CA VAL A 71 -8.55 -17.07 -1.19
C VAL A 71 -7.53 -16.56 -2.21
N VAL A 72 -7.20 -17.33 -3.25
CA VAL A 72 -6.28 -16.89 -4.32
C VAL A 72 -6.80 -15.64 -5.00
N THR A 73 -8.09 -15.61 -5.35
CA THR A 73 -8.73 -14.43 -5.97
C THR A 73 -8.66 -13.23 -5.04
N GLY A 74 -8.90 -13.40 -3.74
CA GLY A 74 -8.75 -12.34 -2.74
C GLY A 74 -7.33 -11.76 -2.69
N ILE A 75 -6.30 -12.60 -2.72
CA ILE A 75 -4.89 -12.17 -2.76
C ILE A 75 -4.59 -11.39 -4.04
N VAL A 76 -5.08 -11.86 -5.19
CA VAL A 76 -4.90 -11.18 -6.48
C VAL A 76 -5.55 -9.80 -6.46
N VAL A 77 -6.79 -9.71 -5.98
CA VAL A 77 -7.51 -8.42 -5.85
C VAL A 77 -6.77 -7.48 -4.91
N PHE A 78 -6.26 -7.97 -3.77
CA PHE A 78 -5.42 -7.19 -2.87
C PHE A 78 -4.16 -6.67 -3.56
N ALA A 79 -3.43 -7.54 -4.28
CA ALA A 79 -2.21 -7.17 -4.96
C ALA A 79 -2.45 -6.12 -6.05
N VAL A 80 -3.51 -6.27 -6.86
CA VAL A 80 -3.91 -5.29 -7.87
C VAL A 80 -4.29 -3.96 -7.23
N GLY A 81 -5.11 -4.00 -6.17
CA GLY A 81 -5.47 -2.82 -5.40
C GLY A 81 -4.23 -2.10 -4.87
N PHE A 82 -3.28 -2.84 -4.30
CA PHE A 82 -2.04 -2.27 -3.76
C PHE A 82 -1.12 -1.69 -4.84
N VAL A 83 -1.06 -2.30 -6.02
CA VAL A 83 -0.35 -1.74 -7.19
C VAL A 83 -0.97 -0.41 -7.60
N VAL A 84 -2.30 -0.33 -7.71
CA VAL A 84 -3.00 0.93 -7.99
C VAL A 84 -2.68 1.97 -6.91
N CYS A 85 -2.63 1.56 -5.64
CA CYS A 85 -2.24 2.42 -4.53
C CYS A 85 -0.81 2.99 -4.71
N ALA A 86 0.15 2.14 -5.07
CA ALA A 86 1.52 2.53 -5.32
C ALA A 86 1.65 3.51 -6.51
N PHE A 87 0.88 3.28 -7.59
CA PHE A 87 0.84 4.18 -8.73
C PHE A 87 0.26 5.56 -8.38
N ILE A 88 -0.87 5.58 -7.66
CA ILE A 88 -1.51 6.81 -7.20
C ILE A 88 -0.58 7.56 -6.24
N GLY A 89 0.02 6.86 -5.27
CA GLY A 89 1.02 7.43 -4.35
C GLY A 89 2.20 8.05 -5.09
N GLY A 90 2.79 7.33 -6.04
CA GLY A 90 3.89 7.82 -6.87
C GLY A 90 3.51 9.00 -7.78
N PHE A 91 2.29 9.00 -8.34
CA PHE A 91 1.76 10.12 -9.12
C PHE A 91 1.61 11.37 -8.25
N LEU A 92 1.07 11.21 -7.05
CA LEU A 92 0.78 12.30 -6.14
C LEU A 92 2.06 12.87 -5.50
N GLU A 93 3.05 12.04 -5.21
CA GLU A 93 4.39 12.51 -4.86
C GLU A 93 4.97 13.41 -5.95
N ARG A 94 4.91 12.99 -7.23
CA ARG A 94 5.41 13.82 -8.34
C ARG A 94 4.65 15.14 -8.49
N ARG A 95 3.36 15.16 -8.15
CA ARG A 95 2.48 16.33 -8.32
C ARG A 95 2.59 17.34 -7.18
N PHE A 96 2.69 16.85 -5.94
CA PHE A 96 2.52 17.65 -4.72
C PHE A 96 3.78 17.73 -3.84
N ALA A 97 4.68 16.74 -3.89
CA ALA A 97 5.92 16.75 -3.13
C ALA A 97 7.09 17.18 -4.04
N PRO A 98 7.68 18.36 -3.85
CA PRO A 98 8.82 18.78 -4.67
C PRO A 98 10.14 18.12 -4.25
N ARG A 99 10.21 17.46 -3.08
CA ARG A 99 11.45 16.93 -2.48
C ARG A 99 11.19 15.63 -1.70
N GLY A 100 12.17 14.74 -1.74
CA GLY A 100 12.19 13.47 -1.03
C GLY A 100 13.50 13.33 -0.28
N ILE A 101 13.49 12.57 0.80
CA ILE A 101 14.66 12.35 1.65
C ILE A 101 15.54 11.28 1.00
N GLY A 102 16.82 11.58 0.79
CA GLY A 102 17.81 10.65 0.22
C GLY A 102 18.82 11.33 -0.71
N LYS A 103 19.87 10.59 -1.09
CA LYS A 103 20.89 11.09 -2.01
C LYS A 103 20.30 11.23 -3.44
N PRO A 104 20.64 12.29 -4.20
CA PRO A 104 20.16 12.49 -5.58
C PRO A 104 20.44 11.32 -6.52
N ASP A 105 21.58 10.66 -6.34
CA ASP A 105 22.06 9.52 -7.14
C ASP A 105 21.79 8.16 -6.47
N GLY A 106 21.02 8.13 -5.37
CA GLY A 106 20.73 6.94 -4.58
C GLY A 106 19.23 6.67 -4.39
N MET A 107 18.90 5.81 -3.42
CA MET A 107 17.52 5.61 -2.99
C MET A 107 16.97 6.92 -2.39
N ARG A 108 15.91 7.44 -3.02
CA ARG A 108 15.13 8.57 -2.52
C ARG A 108 13.79 8.04 -2.03
N ILE A 109 13.38 8.50 -0.85
CA ILE A 109 12.13 8.14 -0.21
C ILE A 109 11.27 9.40 -0.08
N GLY A 110 10.09 9.35 -0.69
CA GLY A 110 9.06 10.37 -0.53
C GLY A 110 8.15 10.09 0.66
N VAL A 111 7.37 11.11 1.01
CA VAL A 111 6.44 11.08 2.14
C VAL A 111 5.35 10.03 1.93
N ALA A 112 4.81 9.90 0.70
CA ALA A 112 3.71 8.95 0.46
C ALA A 112 4.20 7.51 0.54
N PHE A 113 5.40 7.22 0.01
CA PHE A 113 6.03 5.92 0.20
C PHE A 113 6.21 5.59 1.68
N ALA A 114 6.77 6.52 2.45
CA ALA A 114 7.00 6.32 3.88
C ALA A 114 5.69 6.07 4.64
N VAL A 115 4.65 6.85 4.38
CA VAL A 115 3.34 6.67 5.02
C VAL A 115 2.74 5.31 4.67
N ILE A 116 2.70 4.94 3.38
CA ILE A 116 2.14 3.65 2.95
C ILE A 116 2.94 2.49 3.56
N ALA A 117 4.28 2.57 3.56
CA ALA A 117 5.12 1.53 4.12
C ALA A 117 4.90 1.36 5.64
N VAL A 118 4.84 2.47 6.39
CA VAL A 118 4.67 2.45 7.86
C VAL A 118 3.24 2.06 8.26
N ILE A 119 2.24 2.25 7.40
CA ILE A 119 0.89 1.71 7.63
C ILE A 119 0.84 0.23 7.27
N ALA A 120 1.19 -0.11 6.03
CA ALA A 120 0.95 -1.44 5.47
C ALA A 120 1.84 -2.52 6.11
N LEU A 121 3.14 -2.26 6.30
CA LEU A 121 4.06 -3.29 6.78
C LEU A 121 3.75 -3.73 8.22
N PRO A 122 3.59 -2.84 9.21
CA PRO A 122 3.30 -3.26 10.58
C PRO A 122 1.94 -3.94 10.72
N LEU A 123 0.93 -3.48 9.98
CA LEU A 123 -0.40 -4.10 10.01
C LEU A 123 -0.39 -5.51 9.40
N GLN A 124 0.28 -5.70 8.26
CA GLN A 124 0.39 -7.03 7.64
C GLN A 124 1.28 -7.97 8.44
N LEU A 125 2.40 -7.46 8.97
CA LEU A 125 3.31 -8.24 9.81
C LEU A 125 2.63 -8.63 11.13
N GLY A 126 1.90 -7.71 11.76
CA GLY A 126 1.09 -8.00 12.95
C GLY A 126 0.03 -9.07 12.65
N ALA A 127 -0.72 -8.93 11.55
CA ALA A 127 -1.71 -9.93 11.16
C ALA A 127 -1.08 -11.32 10.90
N LEU A 128 0.13 -11.38 10.34
CA LEU A 128 0.87 -12.63 10.16
C LEU A 128 1.33 -13.22 11.49
N LEU A 129 1.93 -12.40 12.38
CA LEU A 129 2.44 -12.84 13.68
C LEU A 129 1.34 -13.34 14.61
N PHE A 130 0.18 -12.69 14.60
CA PHE A 130 -0.98 -13.08 15.39
C PHE A 130 -1.88 -14.11 14.69
N GLN A 131 -1.46 -14.64 13.53
CA GLN A 131 -2.22 -15.63 12.75
C GLN A 131 -3.67 -15.17 12.51
N LEU A 132 -3.85 -13.90 12.18
CA LEU A 132 -5.16 -13.32 11.91
C LEU A 132 -5.54 -13.52 10.43
N PRO A 133 -6.82 -13.88 10.15
CA PRO A 133 -7.31 -14.08 8.79
C PRO A 133 -7.51 -12.75 8.05
N ALA A 134 -7.72 -11.64 8.76
CA ALA A 134 -7.75 -10.28 8.22
C ALA A 134 -7.05 -9.30 9.18
N VAL A 135 -6.64 -8.13 8.67
CA VAL A 135 -6.19 -7.04 9.56
C VAL A 135 -7.43 -6.56 10.33
N PRO A 136 -7.41 -6.58 11.67
CA PRO A 136 -8.60 -6.29 12.46
C PRO A 136 -8.97 -4.81 12.37
N ARG A 137 -10.24 -4.53 12.02
CA ARG A 137 -10.81 -3.18 11.87
C ARG A 137 -11.19 -2.58 13.22
N THR A 138 -10.18 -2.37 14.06
CA THR A 138 -10.37 -1.84 15.41
C THR A 138 -10.16 -0.33 15.45
N PRO A 139 -10.70 0.38 16.45
CA PRO A 139 -10.33 1.77 16.71
C PRO A 139 -8.82 1.99 16.81
N LEU A 140 -8.08 0.98 17.32
CA LEU A 140 -6.62 0.98 17.36
C LEU A 140 -5.99 1.02 15.96
N SER A 141 -6.50 0.23 15.00
CA SER A 141 -6.01 0.25 13.61
C SER A 141 -6.24 1.61 12.94
N TYR A 142 -7.41 2.22 13.14
CA TYR A 142 -7.69 3.56 12.64
C TYR A 142 -6.87 4.64 13.35
N GLY A 143 -6.66 4.51 14.66
CA GLY A 143 -5.79 5.38 15.44
C GLY A 143 -4.34 5.32 14.96
N TRP A 144 -3.83 4.13 14.65
CA TRP A 144 -2.50 3.95 14.05
C TRP A 144 -2.39 4.66 12.70
N ILE A 145 -3.36 4.46 11.81
CA ILE A 145 -3.39 5.14 10.50
C ILE A 145 -3.36 6.66 10.70
N ALA A 146 -4.25 7.20 11.53
CA ALA A 146 -4.33 8.63 11.81
C ALA A 146 -3.01 9.17 12.37
N LEU A 147 -2.39 8.44 13.31
CA LEU A 147 -1.10 8.79 13.89
C LEU A 147 -0.02 8.86 12.80
N VAL A 148 0.11 7.84 11.95
CA VAL A 148 1.14 7.79 10.90
C VAL A 148 0.93 8.90 9.88
N VAL A 149 -0.32 9.17 9.49
CA VAL A 149 -0.70 10.27 8.57
C VAL A 149 -0.27 11.62 9.15
N LEU A 150 -0.37 11.84 10.46
CA LEU A 150 0.02 13.09 11.10
C LEU A 150 1.54 13.18 11.33
N VAL A 151 2.14 12.11 11.84
CA VAL A 151 3.52 12.09 12.35
C VAL A 151 4.54 12.06 11.21
N VAL A 152 4.40 11.17 10.22
CA VAL A 152 5.40 11.02 9.17
C VAL A 152 5.60 12.33 8.39
N PRO A 153 4.55 13.05 7.96
CA PRO A 153 4.76 14.29 7.25
C PRO A 153 5.26 15.43 8.14
N TYR A 154 4.94 15.42 9.44
CA TYR A 154 5.53 16.35 10.41
C TYR A 154 7.04 16.17 10.49
N PHE A 155 7.54 14.93 10.55
CA PHE A 155 8.98 14.65 10.55
C PHE A 155 9.67 15.10 9.25
N PHE A 156 9.05 14.83 8.09
CA PHE A 156 9.58 15.31 6.81
C PHE A 156 9.59 16.85 6.73
N ARG A 157 8.57 17.52 7.30
CA ARG A 157 8.52 18.99 7.41
C ARG A 157 9.63 19.53 8.30
N ALA A 158 9.83 18.94 9.48
CA ALA A 158 10.83 19.37 10.45
C ALA A 158 12.26 19.26 9.89
N ARG A 159 12.50 18.27 9.02
CA ARG A 159 13.81 18.05 8.39
C ARG A 159 14.08 18.98 7.20
N ASP A 160 13.06 19.30 6.40
CA ASP A 160 13.25 19.98 5.10
C ASP A 160 12.78 21.45 5.07
N GLY A 161 12.21 21.99 6.15
CA GLY A 161 11.98 23.44 6.36
C GLY A 161 10.95 24.13 5.45
N GLY A 162 10.14 23.41 4.66
CA GLY A 162 9.24 24.01 3.66
C GLY A 162 7.76 23.59 3.79
N ALA A 163 6.87 24.56 3.99
CA ALA A 163 5.43 24.38 4.29
C ALA A 163 4.48 24.27 3.07
N ARG A 164 4.95 24.21 1.83
CA ARG A 164 4.06 24.29 0.65
C ARG A 164 3.85 22.92 0.00
N GLY A 165 2.78 22.20 0.36
CA GLY A 165 2.26 21.07 -0.45
C GLY A 165 1.71 19.83 0.25
N CYS A 166 1.64 19.79 1.59
CA CYS A 166 1.42 18.52 2.30
C CYS A 166 -0.03 17.98 2.31
N ILE A 167 -1.05 18.77 1.92
CA ILE A 167 -2.48 18.38 1.99
C ILE A 167 -2.81 17.15 1.12
N GLY A 168 -2.22 17.05 -0.08
CA GLY A 168 -2.42 15.90 -0.97
C GLY A 168 -2.01 14.57 -0.33
N PRO A 169 -0.75 14.41 0.13
CA PRO A 169 -0.26 13.23 0.86
C PRO A 169 -1.14 12.78 2.04
N TYR A 170 -1.70 13.70 2.82
CA TYR A 170 -2.55 13.38 3.99
C TYR A 170 -3.91 12.77 3.58
N ALA A 171 -4.56 13.35 2.57
CA ALA A 171 -5.84 12.83 2.05
C ALA A 171 -5.68 11.41 1.46
N ILE A 172 -4.53 11.17 0.82
CA ILE A 172 -4.18 9.88 0.22
C ILE A 172 -3.91 8.81 1.28
N ALA A 173 -3.17 9.15 2.32
CA ALA A 173 -2.90 8.25 3.42
C ALA A 173 -4.17 7.88 4.21
N ALA A 174 -5.12 8.82 4.33
CA ALA A 174 -6.45 8.54 4.88
C ALA A 174 -7.25 7.59 3.96
N ILE A 175 -7.27 7.84 2.64
CA ILE A 175 -7.93 6.96 1.67
C ILE A 175 -7.29 5.57 1.64
N PHE A 176 -5.96 5.46 1.76
CA PHE A 176 -5.25 4.18 1.75
C PHE A 176 -5.34 3.42 3.06
N GLY A 177 -5.30 4.11 4.19
CA GLY A 177 -5.59 3.48 5.48
C GLY A 177 -7.00 2.90 5.50
N VAL A 178 -7.97 3.63 4.95
CA VAL A 178 -9.34 3.12 4.76
C VAL A 178 -9.38 1.94 3.80
N PHE A 179 -8.68 1.97 2.66
CA PHE A 179 -8.65 0.85 1.70
C PHE A 179 -7.99 -0.41 2.28
N LEU A 180 -6.87 -0.27 3.01
CA LEU A 180 -6.18 -1.37 3.70
C LEU A 180 -6.98 -1.92 4.88
N CYS A 181 -7.83 -1.10 5.51
CA CYS A 181 -8.78 -1.53 6.53
C CYS A 181 -10.06 -2.16 5.93
N ILE A 182 -10.41 -1.92 4.67
CA ILE A 182 -11.63 -2.48 4.04
C ILE A 182 -11.44 -3.92 3.52
N GLN A 183 -10.22 -4.46 3.59
CA GLN A 183 -9.95 -5.88 3.28
C GLN A 183 -9.75 -6.73 4.55
#